data_AF-A0AAU4SZ75-F1
#
_entry.id   AF-A0AAU4SZ75-F1
#
_cell.length_a   1.000
_cell.length_b   1.000
_cell.length_c   1.000
_cell.angle_alpha   90.00
_cell.angle_beta   90.00
_cell.angle_gamma   90.00
#
_symmetry.space_group_name_H-M   'P 1'
#
loop_
_entity.id
_entity.type
_entity.pdbx_description
1 polymer ?
#
loop_
_entity_poly.entity_id
_entity_poly.type
_entity_poly.pdbx_seq_one_letter_code
_entity_poly.pdbx_strand_id
1 'polypeptide(L)'
;MPAFSSGAVGWTVGLVRRQRLALLSGALLWFGAMAAGAAIGVGEGSGVETNPAQPGLATWWHIFSANASVALLAFGGVLTLGIFTLLFTLVSGTLTGLGLGKAYAVAGPSVMAAHVLPHAVVELPAIAVAVGAGIAPLPALIRHLTGDRVQRPHVRDVLTDSTGLLCICLALLLVAATIETWVSTL
;
A
#
# COMPACT_ATOMS: atom_id res chain seq x y z
N MET A 1 4.50 -39.23 15.74
CA MET A 1 4.75 -37.82 16.14
C MET A 1 4.05 -36.93 15.12
N PRO A 2 3.07 -36.08 15.49
CA PRO A 2 2.35 -35.28 14.51
C PRO A 2 3.16 -34.04 14.13
N ALA A 3 3.28 -33.79 12.83
CA ALA A 3 3.93 -32.63 12.24
C ALA A 3 3.05 -31.39 12.39
N PHE A 4 3.35 -30.55 13.37
CA PHE A 4 2.79 -29.21 13.53
C PHE A 4 3.92 -28.19 13.35
N SER A 5 4.07 -27.58 12.17
CA SER A 5 4.77 -26.27 12.04
C SER A 5 4.73 -25.59 10.65
N SER A 6 4.12 -26.15 9.60
CA SER A 6 4.20 -25.56 8.24
C SER A 6 3.01 -24.69 7.78
N GLY A 7 1.97 -24.50 8.62
CA GLY A 7 0.67 -23.97 8.18
C GLY A 7 0.64 -22.51 7.70
N ALA A 8 1.03 -21.56 8.56
CA ALA A 8 0.83 -20.13 8.29
C ALA A 8 1.90 -19.53 7.37
N VAL A 9 3.18 -19.78 7.66
CA VAL A 9 4.31 -19.26 6.86
C VAL A 9 4.28 -19.84 5.45
N GLY A 10 3.99 -21.14 5.31
CA GLY A 10 3.85 -21.78 4.00
C GLY A 10 2.70 -21.20 3.18
N TRP A 11 1.57 -20.87 3.82
CA TRP A 11 0.45 -20.22 3.17
C TRP A 11 0.81 -18.82 2.66
N THR A 12 1.44 -17.99 3.48
CA THR A 12 1.84 -16.62 3.10
C THR A 12 2.86 -16.62 1.96
N VAL A 13 3.87 -17.48 2.02
CA VAL A 13 4.87 -17.62 0.94
C VAL A 13 4.20 -18.10 -0.36
N GLY A 14 3.29 -19.06 -0.27
CA GLY A 14 2.51 -19.53 -1.41
C GLY A 14 1.65 -18.43 -2.03
N LEU A 15 0.99 -17.62 -1.20
CA LEU A 15 0.18 -16.49 -1.60
C LEU A 15 1.00 -15.44 -2.38
N VAL A 16 2.11 -14.99 -1.79
CA VAL A 16 3.00 -14.00 -2.42
C VAL A 16 3.54 -14.53 -3.75
N ARG A 17 3.91 -15.81 -3.82
CA ARG A 17 4.42 -16.43 -5.04
C ARG A 17 3.37 -16.46 -6.16
N ARG A 18 2.11 -16.77 -5.84
CA ARG A 18 1.00 -16.78 -6.82
C ARG A 18 0.68 -15.38 -7.33
N GLN A 19 0.68 -14.39 -6.43
CA GLN A 19 0.33 -13.01 -6.75
C GLN A 19 1.52 -12.12 -7.11
N ARG A 20 2.72 -12.69 -7.33
CA ARG A 20 3.96 -11.92 -7.53
C ARG A 20 3.87 -10.86 -8.63
N LEU A 21 3.19 -11.16 -9.74
CA LEU A 21 3.07 -10.21 -10.84
C LEU A 21 2.19 -9.04 -10.44
N ALA A 22 1.06 -9.30 -9.77
CA ALA A 22 0.17 -8.27 -9.26
C ALA A 22 0.86 -7.41 -8.20
N LEU A 23 1.61 -8.02 -7.29
CA LEU A 23 2.40 -7.32 -6.27
C LEU A 23 3.49 -6.44 -6.88
N LEU A 24 4.25 -6.95 -7.86
CA LEU A 24 5.29 -6.18 -8.55
C LEU A 24 4.70 -5.01 -9.34
N SER A 25 3.62 -5.26 -10.10
CA SER A 25 2.93 -4.21 -10.86
C SER A 25 2.31 -3.17 -9.93
N GLY A 26 1.70 -3.59 -8.82
CA GLY A 26 1.11 -2.70 -7.83
C GLY A 26 2.17 -1.85 -7.12
N ALA A 27 3.29 -2.45 -6.73
CA ALA A 27 4.42 -1.71 -6.15
C ALA A 27 5.00 -0.71 -7.14
N LEU A 28 5.24 -1.11 -8.40
CA LEU A 28 5.76 -0.22 -9.43
C LEU A 28 4.82 0.96 -9.66
N LEU A 29 3.51 0.72 -9.71
CA LEU A 29 2.51 1.77 -9.88
C LEU A 29 2.48 2.73 -8.68
N TRP A 30 2.42 2.19 -7.46
CA TRP A 30 2.36 2.98 -6.23
C TRP A 30 3.60 3.86 -6.07
N PHE A 31 4.78 3.25 -6.09
CA PHE A 31 6.03 3.99 -5.92
C PHE A 31 6.34 4.89 -7.13
N GLY A 32 5.94 4.49 -8.34
CA GLY A 32 6.08 5.32 -9.54
C GLY A 32 5.24 6.59 -9.47
N ALA A 33 3.95 6.48 -9.11
CA ALA A 33 3.06 7.62 -8.92
C ALA A 33 3.56 8.54 -7.79
N MET A 34 4.00 7.95 -6.67
CA MET A 34 4.57 8.69 -5.55
C MET A 34 5.86 9.42 -5.92
N ALA A 35 6.77 8.78 -6.66
CA ALA A 35 8.00 9.42 -7.13
C ALA A 35 7.69 10.60 -8.07
N ALA A 36 6.72 10.44 -8.98
CA ALA A 36 6.27 11.52 -9.86
C ALA A 36 5.70 12.71 -9.06
N GLY A 37 4.86 12.44 -8.07
CA GLY A 37 4.32 13.47 -7.17
C GLY A 37 5.40 14.19 -6.37
N ALA A 38 6.37 13.44 -5.82
CA ALA A 38 7.46 14.02 -5.04
C ALA A 38 8.35 14.94 -5.89
N ALA A 39 8.64 14.57 -7.13
CA ALA A 39 9.39 15.41 -8.06
C ALA A 39 8.69 16.75 -8.35
N ILE A 40 7.35 16.77 -8.38
CA ILE A 40 6.56 18.00 -8.53
C ILE A 40 6.56 18.81 -7.23
N GLY A 41 6.39 18.16 -6.09
CA GLY A 41 6.22 18.81 -4.79
C GLY A 41 7.43 19.61 -4.29
N VAL A 42 8.64 19.25 -4.70
CA VAL A 42 9.88 19.96 -4.33
C VAL A 42 9.93 21.39 -4.90
N GLY A 43 9.17 21.69 -5.96
CA GLY A 43 9.14 23.00 -6.61
C GLY A 43 8.09 23.99 -6.08
N GLU A 44 7.18 23.57 -5.21
CA GLU A 44 6.09 24.44 -4.71
C GLU A 44 6.40 24.98 -3.30
N GLY A 45 6.43 26.32 -3.16
CA GLY A 45 6.61 27.00 -1.88
C GLY A 45 5.50 26.68 -0.86
N SER A 46 5.84 26.65 0.42
CA SER A 46 5.03 26.08 1.49
C SER A 46 4.34 27.12 2.39
N GLY A 47 3.01 27.12 2.38
CA GLY A 47 2.19 27.74 3.42
C GLY A 47 1.75 26.72 4.49
N VAL A 48 2.65 25.86 4.96
CA VAL A 48 2.30 24.76 5.87
C VAL A 48 2.54 25.19 7.32
N GLU A 49 1.46 25.36 8.07
CA GLU A 49 1.52 25.47 9.53
C GLU A 49 1.80 24.08 10.12
N THR A 50 2.80 23.99 10.99
CA THR A 50 3.14 22.76 11.71
C THR A 50 2.54 22.83 13.11
N ASN A 51 1.41 22.16 13.32
CA ASN A 51 0.92 21.90 14.66
C ASN A 51 1.23 20.43 15.00
N PRO A 52 2.20 20.14 15.89
CA PRO A 52 2.56 18.77 16.22
C PRO A 52 1.35 18.07 16.86
N ALA A 53 0.92 16.97 16.24
CA ALA A 53 -0.15 16.16 16.78
C ALA A 53 0.28 15.58 18.13
N GLN A 54 -0.61 15.56 19.12
CA GLN A 54 -0.31 14.93 20.39
C GLN A 54 -0.49 13.40 20.27
N PRO A 55 0.45 12.60 20.80
CA PRO A 55 0.35 11.16 20.73
C PRO A 55 -0.81 10.68 21.62
N GLY A 56 -1.65 9.78 21.08
CA GLY A 56 -2.87 9.36 21.76
C GLY A 56 -3.71 8.38 20.93
N LEU A 57 -4.63 7.67 21.59
CA LEU A 57 -5.51 6.69 20.92
C LEU A 57 -6.39 7.32 19.84
N ALA A 58 -6.80 8.58 20.02
CA ALA A 58 -7.57 9.30 19.01
C ALA A 58 -6.74 9.55 17.73
N THR A 59 -5.49 10.00 17.90
CA THR A 59 -4.52 10.21 16.81
C THR A 59 -4.22 8.89 16.11
N TRP A 60 -3.97 7.83 16.88
CA TRP A 60 -3.75 6.48 16.34
C TRP A 60 -4.92 5.97 15.50
N TRP A 61 -6.15 6.12 16.00
CA TRP A 61 -7.34 5.69 15.26
C TRP A 61 -7.52 6.50 13.98
N HIS A 62 -7.26 7.81 14.04
CA HIS A 62 -7.31 8.68 12.87
C HIS A 62 -6.31 8.22 11.78
N ILE A 63 -5.05 8.00 12.16
CA ILE A 63 -4.00 7.51 11.25
C ILE A 63 -4.37 6.15 10.67
N PHE A 64 -4.71 5.18 11.54
CA PHE A 64 -5.06 3.83 11.11
C PHE A 64 -6.26 3.82 10.16
N SER A 65 -7.34 4.52 10.51
CA SER A 65 -8.56 4.55 9.69
C SER A 65 -8.37 5.27 8.36
N ALA A 66 -7.55 6.33 8.31
CA ALA A 66 -7.19 6.99 7.06
C ALA A 66 -6.43 6.03 6.12
N ASN A 67 -5.37 5.39 6.62
CA ASN A 67 -4.57 4.46 5.82
C ASN A 67 -5.34 3.19 5.43
N ALA A 68 -6.15 2.65 6.34
CA ALA A 68 -7.04 1.53 6.04
C ALA A 68 -8.07 1.89 4.97
N SER A 69 -8.60 3.13 4.97
CA SER A 69 -9.51 3.59 3.92
C SER A 69 -8.82 3.66 2.56
N VAL A 70 -7.58 4.17 2.50
CA VAL A 70 -6.77 4.16 1.27
C VAL A 70 -6.55 2.74 0.76
N ALA A 71 -6.21 1.80 1.66
CA ALA A 71 -6.03 0.39 1.30
C ALA A 71 -7.33 -0.27 0.81
N LEU A 72 -8.46 0.01 1.46
CA LEU A 72 -9.78 -0.51 1.06
C LEU A 72 -10.24 0.05 -0.29
N LEU A 73 -10.00 1.35 -0.54
CA LEU A 73 -10.25 1.95 -1.84
C LEU A 73 -9.36 1.34 -2.91
N ALA A 74 -8.05 1.22 -2.67
CA ALA A 74 -7.14 0.53 -3.60
C ALA A 74 -7.62 -0.90 -3.88
N PHE A 75 -8.08 -1.63 -2.86
CA PHE A 75 -8.63 -2.97 -3.01
C PHE A 75 -9.94 -3.02 -3.80
N GLY A 76 -10.73 -1.94 -3.80
CA GLY A 76 -12.00 -1.85 -4.52
C GLY A 76 -11.92 -2.18 -6.01
N GLY A 77 -10.74 -2.05 -6.63
CA GLY A 77 -10.56 -2.46 -8.02
C GLY A 77 -10.66 -3.97 -8.26
N VAL A 78 -10.67 -4.81 -7.22
CA VAL A 78 -11.06 -6.22 -7.37
C VAL A 78 -12.43 -6.34 -8.05
N LEU A 79 -13.37 -5.45 -7.72
CA LEU A 79 -14.72 -5.42 -8.28
C LEU A 79 -14.77 -4.90 -9.72
N THR A 80 -13.79 -4.08 -10.11
CA THR A 80 -13.72 -3.44 -11.43
C THR A 80 -12.60 -4.01 -12.30
N LEU A 81 -12.16 -5.24 -12.02
CA LEU A 81 -11.09 -5.93 -12.74
C LEU A 81 -9.76 -5.13 -12.80
N GLY A 82 -9.42 -4.42 -11.72
CA GLY A 82 -8.19 -3.65 -11.54
C GLY A 82 -8.23 -2.20 -12.04
N ILE A 83 -9.23 -1.80 -12.82
CA ILE A 83 -9.29 -0.46 -13.43
C ILE A 83 -9.39 0.66 -12.38
N PHE A 84 -10.28 0.50 -11.38
CA PHE A 84 -10.40 1.47 -10.31
C PHE A 84 -9.10 1.63 -9.52
N THR A 85 -8.43 0.53 -9.18
CA THR A 85 -7.13 0.57 -8.49
C THR A 85 -6.09 1.33 -9.29
N LEU A 86 -6.03 1.14 -10.62
CA LEU A 86 -5.08 1.87 -11.46
C LEU A 86 -5.29 3.39 -11.34
N LEU A 87 -6.51 3.86 -11.55
CA LEU A 87 -6.85 5.29 -11.51
C LEU A 87 -6.67 5.87 -10.11
N PHE A 88 -7.17 5.18 -9.08
CA PHE A 88 -7.03 5.57 -7.69
C PHE A 88 -5.57 5.70 -7.29
N THR A 89 -4.74 4.70 -7.62
CA THR A 89 -3.31 4.69 -7.26
C THR A 89 -2.55 5.81 -7.96
N LEU A 90 -2.86 6.13 -9.21
CA LEU A 90 -2.25 7.27 -9.90
C LEU A 90 -2.53 8.57 -9.16
N VAL A 91 -3.78 8.81 -8.75
CA VAL A 91 -4.15 10.04 -8.02
C VAL A 91 -3.58 10.03 -6.60
N SER A 92 -3.91 9.03 -5.79
CA SER A 92 -3.50 8.94 -4.39
C SER A 92 -1.99 8.83 -4.21
N GLY A 93 -1.32 8.06 -5.07
CA GLY A 93 0.14 7.95 -5.07
C GLY A 93 0.79 9.30 -5.39
N THR A 94 0.32 9.98 -6.44
CA THR A 94 0.84 11.31 -6.81
C THR A 94 0.62 12.33 -5.68
N LEU A 95 -0.56 12.36 -5.05
CA LEU A 95 -0.84 13.27 -3.94
C LEU A 95 0.04 12.98 -2.71
N THR A 96 0.23 11.69 -2.38
CA THR A 96 1.14 11.26 -1.31
C THR A 96 2.58 11.71 -1.61
N GLY A 97 3.02 11.50 -2.84
CA GLY A 97 4.31 11.97 -3.33
C GLY A 97 4.47 13.48 -3.21
N LEU A 98 3.46 14.25 -3.65
CA LEU A 98 3.44 15.71 -3.55
C LEU A 98 3.63 16.17 -2.10
N GLY A 99 2.93 15.53 -1.16
CA GLY A 99 3.09 15.78 0.28
C GLY A 99 4.51 15.54 0.77
N LEU A 100 5.13 14.42 0.38
CA LEU A 100 6.53 14.12 0.70
C LEU A 100 7.50 15.13 0.08
N GLY A 101 7.30 15.51 -1.18
CA GLY A 101 8.13 16.52 -1.85
C GLY A 101 8.07 17.89 -1.19
N LYS A 102 6.87 18.30 -0.74
CA LYS A 102 6.68 19.53 0.03
C LYS A 102 7.33 19.43 1.41
N ALA A 103 7.11 18.33 2.13
CA ALA A 103 7.75 18.11 3.43
C ALA A 103 9.28 18.13 3.32
N TYR A 104 9.84 17.54 2.26
CA TYR A 104 11.27 17.58 1.95
C TYR A 104 11.77 19.02 1.75
N ALA A 105 11.04 19.84 0.99
CA ALA A 105 11.41 21.23 0.71
C ALA A 105 11.36 22.12 1.96
N VAL A 106 10.45 21.83 2.90
CA VAL A 106 10.25 22.63 4.12
C VAL A 106 11.17 22.22 5.25
N ALA A 107 11.14 20.94 5.62
CA ALA A 107 11.82 20.44 6.81
C ALA A 107 13.27 20.03 6.51
N GLY A 108 13.61 19.85 5.24
CA GLY A 108 14.88 19.28 4.81
C GLY A 108 14.94 17.76 4.99
N PRO A 109 15.94 17.11 4.35
CA PRO A 109 16.02 15.65 4.25
C PRO A 109 16.14 14.94 5.60
N SER A 110 16.91 15.50 6.54
CA SER A 110 17.20 14.87 7.84
C SER A 110 15.98 14.85 8.76
N VAL A 111 15.28 15.99 8.87
CA VAL A 111 14.08 16.12 9.71
C VAL A 111 12.94 15.29 9.12
N MET A 112 12.75 15.32 7.80
CA MET A 112 11.78 14.48 7.12
C MET A 112 12.08 13.00 7.37
N ALA A 113 13.33 12.56 7.19
CA ALA A 113 13.72 11.18 7.41
C ALA A 113 13.46 10.72 8.85
N ALA A 114 13.77 11.55 9.84
CA ALA A 114 13.56 11.21 11.26
C ALA A 114 12.08 10.99 11.60
N HIS A 115 11.16 11.80 11.06
CA HIS A 115 9.73 11.68 11.34
C HIS A 115 9.06 10.63 10.45
N VAL A 116 9.44 10.52 9.17
CA VAL A 116 8.76 9.67 8.18
C VAL A 116 9.26 8.22 8.20
N LEU A 117 10.58 7.99 8.27
CA LEU A 117 11.12 6.63 8.11
C LEU A 117 10.60 5.58 9.11
N PRO A 118 10.39 5.88 10.41
CA PRO A 118 10.00 4.87 11.37
C PRO A 118 8.71 4.12 10.99
N HIS A 119 7.68 4.82 10.51
CA HIS A 119 6.41 4.21 10.10
C HIS A 119 6.34 3.94 8.59
N ALA A 120 6.89 4.80 7.74
CA ALA A 120 6.76 4.70 6.29
C ALA A 120 7.40 3.43 5.70
N VAL A 121 8.41 2.86 6.37
CA VAL A 121 9.03 1.57 5.99
C VAL A 121 8.06 0.39 6.07
N VAL A 122 7.01 0.51 6.89
CA VAL A 122 5.95 -0.50 7.03
C VAL A 122 4.71 -0.09 6.24
N GLU A 123 4.31 1.18 6.34
CA GLU A 123 3.10 1.71 5.71
C GLU A 123 3.13 1.65 4.18
N LEU A 124 4.18 2.20 3.55
CA LEU A 124 4.22 2.34 2.09
C LEU A 124 4.25 0.96 1.41
N PRO A 125 5.01 -0.04 1.89
CA PRO A 125 4.90 -1.40 1.37
C PRO A 125 3.53 -2.04 1.64
N ALA A 126 2.88 -1.75 2.77
CA ALA A 126 1.55 -2.27 3.06
C ALA A 126 0.53 -1.75 2.04
N ILE A 127 0.54 -0.44 1.73
CA ILE A 127 -0.34 0.14 0.71
C ILE A 127 -0.02 -0.45 -0.67
N ALA A 128 1.25 -0.62 -1.02
CA ALA A 128 1.66 -1.28 -2.26
C ALA A 128 1.08 -2.70 -2.39
N VAL A 129 1.00 -3.46 -1.29
CA VAL A 129 0.34 -4.78 -1.25
C VAL A 129 -1.16 -4.67 -1.53
N ALA A 130 -1.86 -3.68 -0.95
CA ALA A 130 -3.28 -3.44 -1.24
C ALA A 130 -3.53 -3.05 -2.71
N VAL A 131 -2.67 -2.20 -3.27
CA VAL A 131 -2.69 -1.84 -4.70
C VAL A 131 -2.49 -3.10 -5.56
N GLY A 132 -1.50 -3.94 -5.22
CA GLY A 132 -1.29 -5.22 -5.90
C GLY A 132 -2.50 -6.15 -5.81
N ALA A 133 -3.12 -6.25 -4.64
CA ALA A 133 -4.33 -7.03 -4.43
C ALA A 133 -5.51 -6.54 -5.28
N GLY A 134 -5.67 -5.22 -5.41
CA GLY A 134 -6.70 -4.58 -6.24
C GLY A 134 -6.51 -4.79 -7.74
N ILE A 135 -5.26 -4.81 -8.21
CA ILE A 135 -4.92 -5.03 -9.63
C ILE A 135 -4.90 -6.50 -10.02
N ALA A 136 -4.83 -7.44 -9.07
CA ALA A 136 -4.69 -8.88 -9.32
C ALA A 136 -5.66 -9.48 -10.37
N PRO A 137 -6.93 -9.05 -10.50
CA PRO A 137 -7.80 -9.55 -11.55
C PRO A 137 -7.39 -9.14 -12.97
N LEU A 138 -6.67 -8.04 -13.14
CA LEU A 138 -6.30 -7.51 -14.46
C LEU A 138 -5.34 -8.44 -15.23
N PRO A 139 -4.21 -8.91 -14.65
CA PRO A 139 -3.38 -9.94 -15.29
C PRO A 139 -4.14 -11.24 -15.58
N ALA A 140 -5.07 -11.64 -14.70
CA ALA A 140 -5.89 -12.83 -14.91
C ALA A 140 -6.84 -12.66 -16.10
N LEU A 141 -7.45 -11.48 -16.25
CA LEU A 141 -8.27 -11.12 -17.41
C LEU A 141 -7.45 -11.11 -18.70
N ILE A 142 -6.27 -10.49 -18.70
CA ILE A 142 -5.38 -10.45 -19.88
C ILE A 142 -5.05 -11.88 -20.33
N ARG A 143 -4.64 -12.77 -19.41
CA ARG A 143 -4.37 -14.20 -19.72
C ARG A 143 -5.60 -14.93 -20.25
N HIS A 144 -6.79 -14.57 -19.76
CA HIS A 144 -8.03 -15.14 -20.25
C HIS A 144 -8.27 -14.77 -21.71
N LEU A 145 -8.08 -13.49 -22.05
CA LEU A 145 -8.27 -12.93 -23.40
C LEU A 145 -7.21 -13.41 -24.39
N THR A 146 -5.95 -13.58 -23.97
CA THR A 146 -4.85 -14.04 -24.85
C THR A 146 -4.86 -15.55 -25.13
N GLY A 147 -5.85 -16.29 -24.60
CA GLY A 147 -6.06 -17.70 -24.93
C GLY A 147 -5.12 -18.68 -24.22
N ASP A 148 -4.43 -18.25 -23.17
CA ASP A 148 -3.45 -19.08 -22.46
C ASP A 148 -4.16 -20.07 -21.52
N ARG A 149 -4.68 -21.18 -22.10
CA ARG A 149 -5.60 -22.12 -21.42
C ARG A 149 -4.94 -22.94 -20.30
N VAL A 150 -3.62 -23.08 -20.29
CA VAL A 150 -2.88 -23.95 -19.36
C VAL A 150 -2.67 -23.28 -17.99
N GLN A 151 -2.77 -21.94 -17.90
CA GLN A 151 -2.51 -21.19 -16.66
C GLN A 151 -3.64 -20.22 -16.28
N ARG A 152 -4.90 -20.60 -16.51
CA ARG A 152 -6.04 -19.77 -16.10
C ARG A 152 -6.29 -19.96 -14.60
N PRO A 153 -6.00 -18.95 -13.74
CA PRO A 153 -6.40 -19.04 -12.34
C PRO A 153 -7.93 -19.02 -12.25
N HIS A 154 -8.50 -19.78 -11.33
CA HIS A 154 -9.93 -19.65 -11.05
C HIS A 154 -10.19 -18.28 -10.42
N VAL A 155 -11.30 -17.64 -10.80
CA VAL A 155 -11.71 -16.34 -10.23
C VAL A 155 -11.76 -16.40 -8.71
N ARG A 156 -12.26 -17.51 -8.16
CA ARG A 156 -12.28 -17.77 -6.71
C ARG A 156 -10.90 -17.69 -6.07
N ASP A 157 -9.87 -18.22 -6.72
CA ASP A 157 -8.50 -18.23 -6.20
C ASP A 157 -7.93 -16.82 -6.19
N VAL A 158 -8.19 -16.04 -7.26
CA VAL A 158 -7.79 -14.62 -7.33
C VAL A 158 -8.45 -13.81 -6.21
N LEU A 159 -9.77 -13.98 -5.99
CA LEU A 159 -10.48 -13.28 -4.92
C LEU A 159 -9.99 -13.66 -3.53
N THR A 160 -9.76 -14.96 -3.30
CA THR A 160 -9.27 -15.48 -2.01
C THR A 160 -7.87 -14.95 -1.72
N ASP A 161 -6.99 -14.99 -2.72
CA ASP A 161 -5.63 -14.49 -2.61
C ASP A 161 -5.60 -12.96 -2.40
N SER A 162 -6.35 -12.19 -3.20
CA SER A 162 -6.48 -10.73 -3.03
C SER A 162 -6.98 -10.38 -1.63
N THR A 163 -7.98 -11.10 -1.11
CA THR A 163 -8.49 -10.87 0.26
C THR A 163 -7.42 -11.18 1.31
N GLY A 164 -6.66 -12.26 1.12
CA GLY A 164 -5.52 -12.58 2.00
C GLY A 164 -4.45 -11.49 2.01
N LEU A 165 -4.15 -10.90 0.85
CA LEU A 165 -3.23 -9.77 0.74
C LEU A 165 -3.76 -8.51 1.44
N LEU A 166 -5.06 -8.22 1.33
CA LEU A 166 -5.70 -7.13 2.07
C LEU A 166 -5.57 -7.35 3.58
N CYS A 167 -5.82 -8.55 4.09
CA CYS A 167 -5.65 -8.85 5.51
C CYS A 167 -4.20 -8.62 5.99
N ILE A 168 -3.21 -9.03 5.20
CA ILE A 168 -1.79 -8.77 5.48
C ILE A 168 -1.52 -7.27 5.49
N CYS A 169 -2.03 -6.53 4.50
CA CYS A 169 -1.92 -5.07 4.44
C CYS A 169 -2.48 -4.41 5.70
N LEU A 170 -3.72 -4.73 6.10
CA LEU A 170 -4.36 -4.15 7.28
C LEU A 170 -3.58 -4.44 8.57
N ALA A 171 -3.02 -5.65 8.71
CA ALA A 171 -2.17 -5.99 9.83
C ALA A 171 -0.88 -5.15 9.86
N LEU A 172 -0.25 -4.91 8.71
CA LEU A 172 0.92 -4.05 8.60
C LEU A 172 0.58 -2.58 8.88
N LEU A 173 -0.57 -2.09 8.41
CA LEU A 173 -1.03 -0.73 8.69
C LEU A 173 -1.33 -0.50 10.17
N LEU A 174 -1.82 -1.52 10.88
CA LEU A 174 -1.98 -1.47 12.32
C LEU A 174 -0.64 -1.21 13.01
N VAL A 175 0.41 -1.93 12.61
CA VAL A 175 1.77 -1.76 13.12
C VAL A 175 2.31 -0.37 12.76
N ALA A 176 2.13 0.07 11.50
CA ALA A 176 2.58 1.38 11.05
C ALA A 176 1.96 2.51 11.87
N ALA A 177 0.63 2.49 12.09
CA ALA A 177 -0.07 3.51 12.88
C ALA A 177 0.43 3.54 14.34
N THR A 178 0.75 2.38 14.92
CA THR A 178 1.35 2.29 16.26
C THR A 178 2.73 2.93 16.30
N ILE A 179 3.58 2.67 15.31
CA ILE A 179 4.90 3.30 15.20
C ILE A 179 4.74 4.82 15.00
N GLU A 180 3.84 5.24 14.12
CA GLU A 180 3.66 6.65 13.82
C GLU A 180 3.25 7.43 15.06
N THR A 181 2.22 6.95 15.77
CA THR A 181 1.68 7.62 16.96
C THR A 181 2.69 7.72 18.10
N TRP A 182 3.45 6.65 18.35
CA TRP A 182 4.28 6.57 19.56
C TRP A 182 5.78 6.77 19.32
N VAL A 183 6.23 6.84 18.07
CA VAL A 183 7.65 7.03 17.72
C VAL A 183 7.84 8.23 16.81
N SER A 184 7.05 8.36 15.73
CA SER A 184 7.22 9.43 14.75
C SER A 184 6.58 10.76 15.14
N THR A 185 5.61 10.75 16.05
CA THR A 185 4.91 11.96 16.50
C THR A 185 5.58 12.60 17.75
N LEU A 186 6.77 12.11 18.14
CA LEU A 186 7.56 12.59 19.29
C LEU A 186 8.68 13.56 18.87
#